data_AF-A0A238BQX1-F1
#
_entry.id   AF-A0A238BQX1-F1
#
_cell.length_a   1.000
_cell.length_b   1.000
_cell.length_c   1.000
_cell.angle_alpha   90.00
_cell.angle_beta   90.00
_cell.angle_gamma   90.00
#
_symmetry.space_group_name_H-M   'P 1'
#
loop_
_entity.id
_entity.type
_entity.pdbx_description
1 polymer ?
#
loop_
_entity_poly.entity_id
_entity_poly.type
_entity_poly.pdbx_seq_one_letter_code
_entity_poly.pdbx_strand_id
1 'polypeptide(L)'
;MLIVSWLEMPANMRPLLIMAYFNQPDFTVHFKENEKISKELEQIDSMLDYLFNTLHNLGSLNCINTIVLSDHGMSYFFSFLQFSRLILQKNIFITKYLGMQKINYRYYMDGMIDTKDILFANGVVAQIYFPKETNSTLPDKIMETMEELKCPDSAHYRVYDKQRIPVRYHFKKSNRIGDIILDGQPGTIFYENYDADYNKTYDHGYDYILPSMHAIFFAYGPNIVRSLVLKPFQNIELFNLMIALLKINPDRSPPNNGTYGRLNNVLDNIPINNPRRFEPLKECTISDNIENENTCLHDMSLLVSGDNEISDSNFTVALIERIISTTTISRSLPGDKSSEWIATSLSVKDTNDLKVNLHRDFVKEITSEYAELYNEIVVISGPIYDYDDKASGLHSKRNSTPSHIFRVIFRCKDSKWLRDELECENTNSLDVLSFILPNVPGDYNCLDPLSYLSANKANLRDIELLTGLQFLPTSRLPEDQLYSDEFSVTLRTLLPEDLWMDEK
;
A
#
# COMPACT_ATOMS: atom_id res chain seq x y z
N MET A 1 -21.00 30.40 -13.95
CA MET A 1 -20.07 29.32 -13.58
C MET A 1 -20.22 28.20 -14.59
N LEU A 2 -19.13 27.75 -15.22
CA LEU A 2 -19.16 26.78 -16.33
C LEU A 2 -19.89 25.47 -15.97
N ILE A 3 -19.61 24.94 -14.77
CA ILE A 3 -20.28 23.74 -14.22
C ILE A 3 -21.80 23.92 -14.18
N VAL A 4 -22.29 25.06 -13.68
CA VAL A 4 -23.73 25.35 -13.60
C VAL A 4 -24.35 25.38 -14.99
N SER A 5 -23.68 26.03 -15.96
CA SER A 5 -24.18 26.07 -17.33
C SER A 5 -24.28 24.69 -17.98
N TRP A 6 -23.39 23.75 -17.62
CA TRP A 6 -23.47 22.36 -18.05
C TRP A 6 -24.64 21.63 -17.39
N LEU A 7 -24.89 21.86 -16.10
CA LEU A 7 -26.02 21.28 -15.37
C LEU A 7 -27.38 21.76 -15.87
N GLU A 8 -27.46 22.96 -16.45
CA GLU A 8 -28.68 23.53 -17.03
C GLU A 8 -28.93 23.11 -18.49
N MET A 9 -27.98 22.41 -19.13
CA MET A 9 -28.15 21.94 -20.51
C MET A 9 -29.38 21.02 -20.67
N PRO A 10 -29.99 20.96 -21.87
CA PRO A 10 -31.00 19.97 -22.21
C PRO A 10 -30.55 18.54 -21.87
N ALA A 11 -31.47 17.70 -21.39
CA ALA A 11 -31.16 16.39 -20.82
C ALA A 11 -30.33 15.46 -21.74
N ASN A 12 -30.52 15.57 -23.06
CA ASN A 12 -29.78 14.78 -24.05
C ASN A 12 -28.34 15.26 -24.32
N MET A 13 -27.97 16.46 -23.84
CA MET A 13 -26.63 17.04 -23.97
C MET A 13 -25.94 17.26 -22.62
N ARG A 14 -26.69 17.15 -21.52
CA ARG A 14 -26.20 17.36 -20.16
C ARG A 14 -25.20 16.27 -19.78
N PRO A 15 -23.95 16.61 -19.42
CA PRO A 15 -22.96 15.62 -19.01
C PRO A 15 -23.37 14.96 -17.68
N LEU A 16 -23.09 13.66 -17.57
CA LEU A 16 -23.32 12.87 -16.34
C LEU A 16 -22.11 12.89 -15.40
N LEU A 17 -20.91 13.11 -15.95
CA LEU A 17 -19.67 13.28 -15.19
C LEU A 17 -19.11 14.68 -15.50
N ILE A 18 -18.89 15.45 -14.45
CA ILE A 18 -18.26 16.76 -14.52
C ILE A 18 -17.05 16.73 -13.58
N MET A 19 -15.87 17.05 -14.11
CA MET A 19 -14.65 17.20 -13.31
C MET A 19 -14.20 18.65 -13.36
N ALA A 20 -13.78 19.16 -12.21
CA ALA A 20 -13.21 20.49 -12.06
C ALA A 20 -11.90 20.38 -11.27
N TYR A 21 -10.92 21.17 -11.65
CA TYR A 21 -9.59 21.16 -11.06
C TYR A 21 -9.18 22.57 -10.69
N PHE A 22 -8.52 22.70 -9.55
CA PHE A 22 -7.90 23.92 -9.07
C PHE A 22 -6.44 23.60 -8.76
N ASN A 23 -5.53 24.40 -9.29
CA ASN A 23 -4.08 24.23 -9.08
C ASN A 23 -3.60 24.80 -7.73
N GLN A 24 -4.51 25.36 -6.94
CA GLN A 24 -4.23 25.93 -5.64
C GLN A 24 -4.71 24.96 -4.55
N PRO A 25 -4.09 25.01 -3.36
CA PRO A 25 -2.94 25.84 -2.97
C PRO A 25 -1.57 25.30 -3.43
N ASP A 26 -1.51 24.17 -4.12
CA ASP A 26 -0.27 23.49 -4.54
C ASP A 26 0.78 24.46 -5.13
N PHE A 27 0.39 25.19 -6.19
CA PHE A 27 1.28 26.15 -6.84
C PHE A 27 1.87 27.18 -5.87
N THR A 28 1.04 27.73 -4.98
CA THR A 28 1.50 28.75 -4.03
C THR A 28 2.45 28.15 -2.99
N VAL A 29 2.15 26.96 -2.50
CA VAL A 29 2.93 26.30 -1.45
C VAL A 29 4.33 25.93 -1.95
N HIS A 30 4.52 25.58 -3.22
CA HIS A 30 5.87 25.33 -3.77
C HIS A 30 6.84 26.51 -3.57
N PHE A 31 6.36 27.76 -3.63
CA PHE A 31 7.22 28.94 -3.76
C PHE A 31 7.01 30.03 -2.70
N LYS A 32 5.98 29.94 -1.87
CA LYS A 32 5.57 31.01 -0.95
C LYS A 32 5.32 30.46 0.45
N GLU A 33 5.44 31.33 1.45
CA GLU A 33 5.23 31.00 2.86
C GLU A 33 3.91 31.55 3.41
N ASN A 34 3.39 30.86 4.43
CA ASN A 34 2.35 31.20 5.41
C ASN A 34 1.19 32.09 4.92
N GLU A 35 1.32 33.42 4.99
CA GLU A 35 0.18 34.34 4.79
C GLU A 35 -0.49 34.20 3.42
N LYS A 36 0.30 33.85 2.38
CA LYS A 36 -0.25 33.63 1.03
C LYS A 36 -1.03 32.32 0.95
N ILE A 37 -0.56 31.27 1.63
CA ILE A 37 -1.18 29.95 1.62
C ILE A 37 -2.58 30.03 2.26
N SER A 38 -2.70 30.71 3.40
CA SER A 38 -4.00 30.90 4.06
C SER A 38 -5.03 31.59 3.17
N LYS A 39 -4.61 32.62 2.41
CA LYS A 39 -5.50 33.33 1.46
C LYS A 39 -5.96 32.43 0.31
N GLU A 40 -5.12 31.56 -0.20
CA GLU A 40 -5.52 30.60 -1.24
C GLU A 40 -6.52 29.57 -0.71
N LEU A 41 -6.31 29.08 0.52
CA LEU A 41 -7.26 28.18 1.19
C LEU A 41 -8.63 28.85 1.43
N GLU A 42 -8.64 30.10 1.91
CA GLU A 42 -9.88 30.89 2.07
C GLU A 42 -10.61 31.10 0.73
N GLN A 43 -9.87 31.32 -0.36
CA GLN A 43 -10.45 31.44 -1.69
C GLN A 43 -11.09 30.13 -2.15
N ILE A 44 -10.42 28.99 -1.97
CA ILE A 44 -10.95 27.67 -2.34
C ILE A 44 -12.22 27.37 -1.53
N ASP A 45 -12.19 27.61 -0.22
CA ASP A 45 -13.36 27.42 0.65
C ASP A 45 -14.55 28.30 0.20
N SER A 46 -14.29 29.58 -0.08
CA SER A 46 -15.30 30.51 -0.62
C SER A 46 -15.87 30.06 -1.97
N MET A 47 -15.04 29.49 -2.84
CA MET A 47 -15.47 28.97 -4.14
C MET A 47 -16.32 27.70 -4.00
N LEU A 48 -15.96 26.80 -3.09
CA LEU A 48 -16.76 25.63 -2.77
C LEU A 48 -18.10 26.04 -2.16
N ASP A 49 -18.11 26.98 -1.20
CA ASP A 49 -19.33 27.50 -0.60
C ASP A 49 -20.25 28.15 -1.66
N TYR A 50 -19.69 28.96 -2.55
CA TYR A 50 -20.44 29.51 -3.68
C TYR A 50 -21.04 28.41 -4.58
N LEU A 51 -20.28 27.37 -4.90
CA LEU A 51 -20.77 26.24 -5.70
C LEU A 51 -21.94 25.52 -5.00
N PHE A 52 -21.77 25.12 -3.74
CA PHE A 52 -22.80 24.39 -3.00
C PHE A 52 -24.05 25.24 -2.76
N ASN A 53 -23.90 26.53 -2.45
CA ASN A 53 -25.04 27.46 -2.35
C ASN A 53 -25.77 27.61 -3.69
N THR A 54 -25.04 27.66 -4.80
CA THR A 54 -25.64 27.71 -6.14
C THR A 54 -26.41 26.42 -6.44
N LEU A 55 -25.82 25.24 -6.17
CA LEU A 55 -26.50 23.95 -6.34
C LEU A 55 -27.74 23.83 -5.45
N HIS A 56 -27.68 24.37 -4.22
CA HIS A 56 -28.82 24.42 -3.31
C HIS A 56 -29.96 25.27 -3.88
N ASN A 57 -29.65 26.49 -4.32
CA ASN A 57 -30.62 27.44 -4.89
C ASN A 57 -31.26 26.92 -6.18
N LEU A 58 -30.54 26.11 -6.95
CA LEU A 58 -31.05 25.42 -8.14
C LEU A 58 -31.87 24.16 -7.82
N GLY A 59 -32.02 23.80 -6.54
CA GLY A 59 -32.66 22.54 -6.13
C GLY A 59 -31.90 21.28 -6.55
N SER A 60 -30.65 21.43 -7.03
CA SER A 60 -29.85 20.33 -7.58
C SER A 60 -28.94 19.66 -6.54
N LEU A 61 -28.73 20.30 -5.38
CA LEU A 61 -27.81 19.80 -4.35
C LEU A 61 -28.10 18.36 -3.91
N ASN A 62 -29.39 18.01 -3.77
CA ASN A 62 -29.81 16.67 -3.35
C ASN A 62 -30.01 15.69 -4.53
N CYS A 63 -29.72 16.12 -5.76
CA CYS A 63 -29.83 15.30 -6.96
C CYS A 63 -28.47 14.89 -7.54
N ILE A 64 -27.38 15.51 -7.07
CA ILE A 64 -26.03 15.34 -7.61
C ILE A 64 -25.15 14.69 -6.55
N ASN A 65 -24.40 13.65 -6.95
CA ASN A 65 -23.29 13.13 -6.16
C ASN A 65 -22.06 13.99 -6.41
N THR A 66 -21.57 14.66 -5.36
CA THR A 66 -20.40 15.54 -5.38
C THR A 66 -19.29 14.91 -4.55
N ILE A 67 -18.08 14.85 -5.11
CA ILE A 67 -16.88 14.39 -4.44
C ILE A 67 -15.86 15.54 -4.48
N VAL A 68 -15.31 15.89 -3.33
CA VAL A 68 -14.22 16.86 -3.17
C VAL A 68 -13.00 16.07 -2.68
N LEU A 69 -11.91 16.13 -3.44
CA LEU A 69 -10.69 15.38 -3.15
C LEU A 69 -9.45 16.17 -3.55
N SER A 70 -8.27 15.74 -3.10
CA SER A 70 -6.98 16.17 -3.63
C SER A 70 -6.23 14.98 -4.25
N ASP A 71 -5.26 15.28 -5.09
CA ASP A 71 -4.33 14.33 -5.70
C ASP A 71 -3.24 13.87 -4.73
N HIS A 72 -2.77 14.78 -3.86
CA HIS A 72 -1.81 14.49 -2.78
C HIS A 72 -2.03 15.40 -1.56
N GLY A 73 -1.13 15.28 -0.58
CA GLY A 73 -1.13 16.09 0.65
C GLY A 73 -0.88 17.58 0.42
N MET A 74 -1.28 18.38 1.42
CA MET A 74 -1.70 19.77 1.30
C MET A 74 -1.46 20.54 2.60
N SER A 75 -0.67 21.65 2.53
CA SER A 75 0.07 22.31 3.64
C SER A 75 -0.55 22.29 5.07
N TYR A 76 0.29 22.18 6.11
CA TYR A 76 -0.12 22.31 7.52
C TYR A 76 -0.70 23.70 7.79
N PHE A 77 -2.02 23.84 7.78
CA PHE A 77 -2.65 25.03 8.33
C PHE A 77 -3.89 24.65 9.12
N PHE A 78 -4.00 25.23 10.32
CA PHE A 78 -5.27 25.37 11.00
C PHE A 78 -6.13 26.33 10.18
N SER A 79 -6.83 25.81 9.17
CA SER A 79 -7.98 26.51 8.61
C SER A 79 -9.22 25.74 9.02
N PHE A 80 -10.19 26.49 9.58
CA PHE A 80 -11.54 26.00 9.64
C PHE A 80 -11.99 25.83 8.19
N LEU A 81 -12.05 24.60 7.70
CA LEU A 81 -12.93 24.31 6.58
C LEU A 81 -14.34 24.54 7.11
N GLN A 82 -14.87 25.74 6.86
CA GLN A 82 -16.22 26.10 7.22
C GLN A 82 -17.15 25.58 6.13
N PHE A 83 -16.98 24.29 5.77
CA PHE A 83 -17.85 23.56 4.87
C PHE A 83 -19.27 23.86 5.30
N SER A 84 -19.97 24.57 4.41
CA SER A 84 -21.25 25.26 4.61
C SER A 84 -22.07 24.77 5.81
N ARG A 85 -22.55 25.74 6.61
CA ARG A 85 -23.57 25.55 7.66
C ARG A 85 -24.80 24.74 7.21
N LEU A 86 -24.98 24.56 5.89
CA LEU A 86 -26.07 23.83 5.24
C LEU A 86 -25.88 22.30 5.19
N ILE A 87 -24.65 21.79 5.06
CA ILE A 87 -24.41 20.37 4.77
C ILE A 87 -23.99 19.58 6.01
N LEU A 88 -23.10 20.12 6.85
CA LEU A 88 -22.48 19.33 7.91
C LEU A 88 -23.14 19.44 9.29
N GLN A 89 -23.92 20.50 9.57
CA GLN A 89 -24.48 20.84 10.90
C GLN A 89 -23.51 20.70 12.10
N LYS A 90 -22.22 20.49 11.84
CA LYS A 90 -21.12 20.30 12.78
C LYS A 90 -19.93 21.05 12.21
N ASN A 91 -19.31 21.87 13.06
CA ASN A 91 -17.95 22.33 12.80
C ASN A 91 -17.06 21.09 12.83
N ILE A 92 -16.59 20.62 11.68
CA ILE A 92 -15.51 19.63 11.68
C ILE A 92 -14.23 20.40 11.99
N PHE A 93 -13.76 20.24 13.23
CA PHE A 93 -12.44 20.71 13.63
C PHE A 93 -11.40 19.79 12.99
N ILE A 94 -10.90 20.15 11.81
CA ILE A 94 -9.75 19.50 11.20
C ILE A 94 -8.51 20.16 11.82
N THR A 95 -8.13 19.73 13.02
CA THR A 95 -7.04 20.36 13.77
C THR A 95 -5.64 19.89 13.38
N LYS A 96 -5.49 18.97 12.41
CA LYS A 96 -4.17 18.41 12.08
C LYS A 96 -4.07 17.65 10.76
N TYR A 97 -4.22 18.28 9.59
CA TYR A 97 -3.89 17.62 8.30
C TYR A 97 -3.37 18.64 7.27
N LEU A 98 -2.34 18.43 6.43
CA LEU A 98 -1.10 17.63 6.47
C LEU A 98 -0.32 18.01 5.20
N GLY A 99 0.80 18.70 5.37
CA GLY A 99 1.34 19.57 4.32
C GLY A 99 2.26 19.02 3.27
N MET A 100 2.32 19.67 2.09
CA MET A 100 3.54 19.59 1.26
C MET A 100 4.75 19.79 2.16
N GLN A 101 5.78 19.00 1.92
CA GLN A 101 6.90 18.88 2.83
C GLN A 101 7.91 19.99 2.56
N LYS A 102 8.33 20.69 3.63
CA LYS A 102 9.36 21.74 3.52
C LYS A 102 10.68 21.09 3.10
N ILE A 103 11.32 21.66 2.07
CA ILE A 103 12.64 21.24 1.63
C ILE A 103 13.69 21.77 2.61
N ASN A 104 14.50 20.85 3.14
CA ASN A 104 15.61 21.12 4.05
C ASN A 104 16.94 20.63 3.49
N TYR A 105 16.93 19.63 2.60
CA TYR A 105 18.12 18.97 2.07
C TYR A 105 18.09 18.96 0.56
N ARG A 106 19.18 19.40 -0.07
CA ARG A 106 19.35 19.46 -1.52
C ARG A 106 20.59 18.68 -1.91
N TYR A 107 20.43 17.76 -2.85
CA TYR A 107 21.52 16.95 -3.38
C TYR A 107 21.72 17.28 -4.86
N TYR A 108 23.00 17.44 -5.25
CA TYR A 108 23.42 17.71 -6.62
C TYR A 108 24.22 16.50 -7.12
N MET A 109 23.72 15.83 -8.16
CA MET A 109 24.23 14.53 -8.58
C MET A 109 25.64 14.58 -9.16
N ASP A 110 26.00 15.68 -9.83
CA ASP A 110 27.34 15.92 -10.37
C ASP A 110 28.45 16.00 -9.30
N GLY A 111 28.08 16.22 -8.04
CA GLY A 111 28.99 16.14 -6.89
C GLY A 111 29.02 14.77 -6.20
N MET A 112 28.16 13.83 -6.59
CA MET A 112 27.98 12.54 -5.90
C MET A 112 28.47 11.35 -6.73
N ILE A 113 28.23 11.35 -8.04
CA ILE A 113 28.57 10.26 -8.96
C ILE A 113 29.09 10.84 -10.29
N ASP A 114 29.71 10.00 -11.12
CA ASP A 114 29.98 10.38 -12.51
C ASP A 114 28.66 10.47 -13.29
N THR A 115 28.29 11.68 -13.69
CA THR A 115 27.06 11.97 -14.45
C THR A 115 27.28 11.89 -15.97
N LYS A 116 28.45 11.48 -16.43
CA LYS A 116 28.69 11.25 -17.85
C LYS A 116 27.80 10.10 -18.35
N ASP A 117 27.12 10.33 -19.47
CA ASP A 117 26.31 9.34 -20.17
C ASP A 117 25.08 8.81 -19.41
N ILE A 118 24.71 9.43 -18.27
CA ILE A 118 23.44 9.19 -17.58
C ILE A 118 22.38 10.20 -18.06
N LEU A 119 21.11 9.80 -17.99
CA LEU A 119 19.98 10.73 -18.00
C LEU A 119 19.42 10.79 -16.57
N PHE A 120 19.21 12.00 -16.07
CA PHE A 120 18.73 12.22 -14.70
C PHE A 120 17.38 12.94 -14.70
N ALA A 121 16.44 12.45 -13.89
CA ALA A 121 15.16 13.11 -13.63
C ALA A 121 15.16 13.70 -12.21
N ASN A 122 15.15 15.03 -12.13
CA ASN A 122 15.11 15.80 -10.88
C ASN A 122 13.80 15.57 -10.10
N GLY A 123 13.83 15.80 -8.79
CA GLY A 123 12.65 15.75 -7.93
C GLY A 123 12.93 15.16 -6.56
N VAL A 124 11.88 14.94 -5.77
CA VAL A 124 11.99 14.28 -4.46
C VAL A 124 12.12 12.76 -4.57
N VAL A 125 11.61 12.20 -5.67
CA VAL A 125 11.88 10.83 -6.13
C VAL A 125 12.62 10.95 -7.46
N ALA A 126 13.94 10.97 -7.38
CA ALA A 126 14.78 11.15 -8.56
C ALA A 126 15.04 9.83 -9.26
N GLN A 127 15.30 9.86 -10.56
CA GLN A 127 15.52 8.66 -11.36
C GLN A 127 16.77 8.80 -12.21
N ILE A 128 17.60 7.76 -12.21
CA ILE A 128 18.79 7.64 -13.06
C ILE A 128 18.48 6.62 -14.14
N TYR A 129 18.83 6.96 -15.38
CA TYR A 129 18.69 6.11 -16.55
C TYR A 129 20.05 5.94 -17.23
N PHE A 130 20.32 4.75 -17.74
CA PHE A 130 21.54 4.43 -18.48
C PHE A 130 21.25 4.14 -19.96
N PRO A 131 20.91 5.16 -20.78
CA PRO A 131 20.40 4.98 -22.14
C PRO A 131 21.39 4.36 -23.12
N LYS A 132 22.70 4.38 -22.79
CA LYS A 132 23.77 3.82 -23.63
C LYS A 132 24.17 2.40 -23.25
N GLU A 133 23.70 1.90 -22.10
CA GLU A 133 24.03 0.56 -21.62
C GLU A 133 23.22 -0.53 -22.35
N THR A 134 23.85 -1.70 -22.49
CA THR A 134 23.20 -2.88 -23.07
C THR A 134 22.58 -3.73 -21.96
N ASN A 135 21.61 -4.59 -22.28
CA ASN A 135 21.02 -5.51 -21.29
C ASN A 135 22.06 -6.38 -20.56
N SER A 136 23.21 -6.67 -21.17
CA SER A 136 24.29 -7.43 -20.54
C SER A 136 25.16 -6.62 -19.57
N THR A 137 25.32 -5.32 -19.80
CA THR A 137 26.21 -4.44 -19.00
C THR A 137 25.43 -3.61 -17.99
N LEU A 138 24.15 -3.39 -18.23
CA LEU A 138 23.26 -2.61 -17.37
C LEU A 138 23.22 -3.11 -15.91
N PRO A 139 23.13 -4.42 -15.61
CA PRO A 139 23.11 -4.88 -14.22
C PRO A 139 24.38 -4.49 -13.45
N ASP A 140 25.55 -4.62 -14.08
CA ASP A 140 26.83 -4.26 -13.47
C ASP A 140 26.91 -2.75 -13.25
N LYS A 141 26.44 -1.94 -14.22
CA LYS A 141 26.40 -0.48 -14.09
C LYS A 141 25.46 -0.03 -12.96
N ILE A 142 24.28 -0.65 -12.86
CA ILE A 142 23.34 -0.40 -11.76
C ILE A 142 24.03 -0.72 -10.43
N MET A 143 24.66 -1.89 -10.29
CA MET A 143 25.32 -2.28 -9.05
C MET A 143 26.47 -1.36 -8.67
N GLU A 144 27.31 -0.95 -9.63
CA GLU A 144 28.40 0.02 -9.42
C GLU A 144 27.86 1.34 -8.87
N THR A 145 26.88 1.94 -9.54
CA THR A 145 26.29 3.22 -9.12
C THR A 145 25.52 3.10 -7.80
N MET A 146 24.84 1.97 -7.54
CA MET A 146 24.20 1.72 -6.26
C MET A 146 25.20 1.64 -5.10
N GLU A 147 26.39 1.05 -5.29
CA GLU A 147 27.44 1.03 -4.26
C GLU A 147 28.06 2.42 -4.03
N GLU A 148 28.19 3.27 -5.06
CA GLU A 148 28.63 4.67 -4.88
C GLU A 148 27.63 5.50 -4.05
N LEU A 149 26.33 5.23 -4.23
CA LEU A 149 25.24 5.94 -3.58
C LEU A 149 24.81 5.33 -2.24
N LYS A 150 25.45 4.23 -1.84
CA LYS A 150 25.11 3.45 -0.66
C LYS A 150 25.45 4.18 0.62
N CYS A 151 24.45 4.32 1.50
CA CYS A 151 24.59 4.80 2.87
C CYS A 151 25.62 5.92 3.10
N PRO A 152 25.60 7.05 2.36
CA PRO A 152 26.49 8.15 2.68
C PRO A 152 26.19 8.64 4.11
N ASP A 153 27.23 8.99 4.86
CA ASP A 153 27.06 9.57 6.20
C ASP A 153 26.05 10.72 6.14
N SER A 154 25.05 10.72 7.03
CA SER A 154 23.98 11.73 7.11
C SER A 154 23.05 11.85 5.89
N ALA A 155 22.98 10.84 5.02
CA ALA A 155 22.06 10.85 3.89
C ALA A 155 20.58 10.86 4.33
N HIS A 156 19.80 11.76 3.75
CA HIS A 156 18.35 11.84 3.94
C HIS A 156 17.60 11.24 2.74
N TYR A 157 18.07 10.11 2.24
CA TYR A 157 17.46 9.40 1.12
C TYR A 157 17.73 7.91 1.15
N ARG A 158 16.98 7.18 0.34
CA ARG A 158 17.16 5.76 0.06
C ARG A 158 17.44 5.56 -1.42
N VAL A 159 18.25 4.58 -1.75
CA VAL A 159 18.61 4.18 -3.11
C VAL A 159 18.05 2.79 -3.38
N TYR A 160 17.37 2.66 -4.53
CA TYR A 160 16.75 1.42 -4.96
C TYR A 160 17.01 1.16 -6.44
N ASP A 161 17.12 -0.12 -6.80
CA ASP A 161 16.83 -0.57 -8.15
C ASP A 161 15.40 -1.15 -8.20
N LYS A 162 14.98 -1.58 -9.39
CA LYS A 162 13.65 -2.16 -9.60
C LYS A 162 13.38 -3.45 -8.81
N GLN A 163 14.41 -4.16 -8.35
CA GLN A 163 14.25 -5.39 -7.57
C GLN A 163 14.11 -5.11 -6.07
N ARG A 164 14.66 -3.99 -5.60
CA ARG A 164 14.73 -3.64 -4.16
C ARG A 164 13.70 -2.61 -3.73
N ILE A 165 13.10 -1.86 -4.66
CA ILE A 165 12.07 -0.89 -4.31
C ILE A 165 10.88 -1.60 -3.62
N PRO A 166 10.36 -1.08 -2.49
CA PRO A 166 9.28 -1.75 -1.77
C PRO A 166 8.06 -2.00 -2.66
N VAL A 167 7.54 -3.22 -2.62
CA VAL A 167 6.51 -3.68 -3.57
C VAL A 167 5.23 -2.85 -3.48
N ARG A 168 4.89 -2.33 -2.30
CA ARG A 168 3.73 -1.45 -2.07
C ARG A 168 3.73 -0.15 -2.90
N TYR A 169 4.86 0.26 -3.49
CA TYR A 169 4.89 1.39 -4.42
C TYR A 169 4.32 1.03 -5.79
N HIS A 170 4.32 -0.27 -6.16
CA HIS A 170 3.99 -0.74 -7.51
C HIS A 170 4.77 -0.01 -8.62
N PHE A 171 5.97 0.47 -8.30
CA PHE A 171 6.76 1.40 -9.11
C PHE A 171 8.00 0.73 -9.73
N LYS A 172 7.80 -0.35 -10.51
CA LYS A 172 8.90 -1.04 -11.22
C LYS A 172 8.60 -1.51 -12.65
N LYS A 173 7.35 -1.87 -12.97
CA LYS A 173 6.99 -2.60 -14.21
C LYS A 173 7.14 -1.79 -15.51
N SER A 174 7.04 -0.46 -15.44
CA SER A 174 7.11 0.39 -16.63
C SER A 174 8.56 0.61 -17.07
N ASN A 175 8.82 0.54 -18.38
CA ASN A 175 10.12 0.91 -18.95
C ASN A 175 10.42 2.41 -18.84
N ARG A 176 9.44 3.23 -18.43
CA ARG A 176 9.61 4.67 -18.18
C ARG A 176 10.16 4.96 -16.78
N ILE A 177 10.16 3.96 -15.91
CA ILE A 177 10.76 4.06 -14.58
C ILE A 177 12.26 3.84 -14.71
N GLY A 178 13.05 4.71 -14.07
CA GLY A 178 14.51 4.69 -14.08
C GLY A 178 15.11 3.36 -13.62
N ASP A 179 16.36 3.15 -13.99
CA ASP A 179 17.14 1.98 -13.64
C ASP A 179 17.51 2.00 -12.14
N ILE A 180 17.80 3.20 -11.62
CA ILE A 180 17.96 3.50 -10.20
C ILE A 180 16.97 4.59 -9.79
N ILE A 181 16.43 4.45 -8.59
CA ILE A 181 15.46 5.35 -7.96
C ILE A 181 16.07 5.87 -6.66
N LEU A 182 16.12 7.19 -6.54
CA LEU A 182 16.50 7.91 -5.33
C LEU A 182 15.23 8.36 -4.62
N ASP A 183 14.85 7.65 -3.56
CA ASP A 183 13.70 7.92 -2.71
C ASP A 183 14.09 8.89 -1.59
N GLY A 184 13.84 10.18 -1.80
CA GLY A 184 14.10 11.22 -0.80
C GLY A 184 13.29 10.98 0.47
N GLN A 185 13.93 11.05 1.64
CA GLN A 185 13.20 11.12 2.90
C GLN A 185 12.61 12.53 3.09
N PRO A 186 11.65 12.74 4.01
CA PRO A 186 10.95 14.03 4.15
C PRO A 186 11.88 15.25 4.17
N GLY A 187 11.68 16.14 3.20
CA GLY A 187 12.43 17.40 3.05
C GLY A 187 13.66 17.32 2.15
N THR A 188 13.90 16.17 1.52
CA THR A 188 14.97 15.98 0.55
C THR A 188 14.51 16.23 -0.88
N ILE A 189 15.36 16.83 -1.71
CA ILE A 189 15.17 16.97 -3.15
C ILE A 189 16.50 16.81 -3.89
N PHE A 190 16.44 16.29 -5.12
CA PHE A 190 17.61 16.07 -5.96
C PHE A 190 17.54 16.87 -7.26
N TYR A 191 18.72 17.32 -7.68
CA TYR A 191 18.95 17.98 -8.95
C TYR A 191 20.19 17.39 -9.64
N GLU A 192 20.20 17.44 -10.96
CA GLU A 192 21.36 17.05 -11.77
C GLU A 192 22.62 17.83 -11.36
N ASN A 193 22.48 19.15 -11.19
CA ASN A 193 23.52 20.08 -10.80
C ASN A 193 22.88 21.36 -10.20
N TYR A 194 23.72 22.29 -9.73
CA TYR A 194 23.26 23.53 -9.11
C TYR A 194 22.41 24.41 -10.04
N ASP A 195 22.74 24.46 -11.34
CA ASP A 195 22.03 25.30 -12.31
C ASP A 195 20.61 24.77 -12.63
N ALA A 196 20.37 23.48 -12.39
CA ALA A 196 19.05 22.85 -12.57
C ALA A 196 18.09 23.07 -11.39
N ASP A 197 18.53 23.73 -10.30
CA ASP A 197 17.74 23.94 -9.09
C ASP A 197 16.69 25.05 -9.25
N TYR A 198 15.40 24.69 -9.19
CA TYR A 198 14.28 25.63 -9.27
C TYR A 198 14.03 26.44 -7.98
N ASN A 199 14.83 26.23 -6.94
CA ASN A 199 14.72 26.87 -5.63
C ASN A 199 13.32 26.75 -5.01
N LYS A 200 12.69 25.57 -5.15
CA LYS A 200 11.41 25.24 -4.49
C LYS A 200 11.57 25.28 -2.97
N THR A 201 10.58 25.80 -2.25
CA THR A 201 10.60 25.84 -0.77
C THR A 201 9.89 24.65 -0.12
N TYR A 202 8.88 24.12 -0.81
CA TYR A 202 8.13 22.92 -0.43
C TYR A 202 7.94 22.05 -1.67
N ASP A 203 7.84 20.74 -1.48
CA ASP A 203 7.54 19.81 -2.57
C ASP A 203 6.72 18.61 -2.06
N HIS A 204 6.25 17.81 -3.00
CA HIS A 204 5.48 16.58 -2.75
C HIS A 204 5.98 15.47 -3.67
N GLY A 205 5.50 14.24 -3.44
CA GLY A 205 5.93 13.05 -4.17
C GLY A 205 6.77 12.08 -3.35
N TYR A 206 7.03 12.40 -2.07
CA TYR A 206 7.61 11.48 -1.09
C TYR A 206 6.72 10.24 -0.89
N ASP A 207 7.20 9.29 -0.11
CA ASP A 207 6.46 8.11 0.31
C ASP A 207 5.01 8.42 0.73
N TYR A 208 4.03 7.82 0.06
CA TYR A 208 2.60 8.11 0.24
C TYR A 208 2.08 7.71 1.63
N ILE A 209 2.80 6.88 2.38
CA ILE A 209 2.42 6.54 3.76
C ILE A 209 2.62 7.72 4.71
N LEU A 210 3.51 8.64 4.34
CA LEU A 210 3.84 9.79 5.17
C LEU A 210 2.59 10.64 5.36
N PRO A 211 2.29 11.03 6.61
CA PRO A 211 1.19 11.92 6.90
C PRO A 211 1.13 13.13 5.94
N SER A 212 2.26 13.79 5.66
CA SER A 212 2.36 14.96 4.78
C SER A 212 1.85 14.74 3.35
N MET A 213 1.78 13.50 2.88
CA MET A 213 1.35 13.13 1.53
C MET A 213 -0.12 12.68 1.46
N HIS A 214 -0.82 12.58 2.59
CA HIS A 214 -2.22 12.15 2.64
C HIS A 214 -3.16 13.18 2.00
N ALA A 215 -3.99 12.73 1.07
CA ALA A 215 -4.98 13.55 0.38
C ALA A 215 -6.31 13.66 1.15
N ILE A 216 -7.11 14.67 0.82
CA ILE A 216 -8.48 14.80 1.34
C ILE A 216 -9.49 14.02 0.49
N PHE A 217 -10.59 13.57 1.12
CA PHE A 217 -11.74 13.01 0.44
C PHE A 217 -13.02 13.31 1.21
N PHE A 218 -13.97 13.99 0.56
CA PHE A 218 -15.31 14.27 1.05
C PHE A 218 -16.32 13.94 -0.04
N ALA A 219 -17.46 13.35 0.34
CA ALA A 219 -18.51 12.98 -0.60
C ALA A 219 -19.88 13.36 -0.04
N TYR A 220 -20.75 13.88 -0.89
CA TYR A 220 -22.14 14.23 -0.56
C TYR A 220 -23.06 13.98 -1.75
N GLY A 221 -24.23 13.41 -1.53
CA GLY A 221 -25.22 13.24 -2.58
C GLY A 221 -26.35 12.28 -2.24
N PRO A 222 -27.31 12.06 -3.17
CA PRO A 222 -28.42 11.14 -2.98
C PRO A 222 -28.02 9.67 -2.91
N ASN A 223 -26.82 9.31 -3.40
CA ASN A 223 -26.34 7.93 -3.40
C ASN A 223 -25.13 7.71 -2.50
N ILE A 224 -24.93 8.60 -1.52
CA ILE A 224 -23.82 8.57 -0.59
C ILE A 224 -24.39 8.50 0.83
N VAL A 225 -23.92 7.52 1.60
CA VAL A 225 -24.31 7.34 3.01
C VAL A 225 -23.96 8.59 3.81
N ARG A 226 -24.93 9.06 4.62
CA ARG A 226 -24.75 10.26 5.45
C ARG A 226 -24.02 9.94 6.75
N SER A 227 -23.21 10.90 7.21
CA SER A 227 -22.49 10.84 8.50
C SER A 227 -21.53 9.65 8.64
N LEU A 228 -21.04 9.11 7.53
CA LEU A 228 -20.02 8.05 7.51
C LEU A 228 -18.62 8.66 7.56
N VAL A 229 -17.77 8.15 8.46
CA VAL A 229 -16.33 8.43 8.51
C VAL A 229 -15.59 7.14 8.18
N LEU A 230 -14.80 7.16 7.11
CA LEU A 230 -14.08 5.99 6.62
C LEU A 230 -12.72 5.83 7.32
N LYS A 231 -12.26 4.57 7.47
CA LYS A 231 -10.82 4.30 7.62
C LYS A 231 -10.08 4.78 6.36
N PRO A 232 -8.80 5.21 6.46
CA PRO A 232 -8.00 5.59 5.31
C PRO A 232 -8.02 4.52 4.19
N PHE A 233 -7.97 4.97 2.95
CA PHE A 233 -7.98 4.13 1.77
C PHE A 233 -7.12 4.75 0.66
N GLN A 234 -6.68 3.93 -0.29
CA GLN A 234 -5.86 4.40 -1.41
C GLN A 234 -6.73 4.94 -2.56
N ASN A 235 -6.27 5.98 -3.25
CA ASN A 235 -7.02 6.63 -4.32
C ASN A 235 -7.35 5.72 -5.53
N ILE A 236 -6.64 4.59 -5.69
CA ILE A 236 -6.94 3.56 -6.70
C ILE A 236 -8.36 2.99 -6.54
N GLU A 237 -8.95 3.07 -5.36
CA GLU A 237 -10.30 2.60 -5.06
C GLU A 237 -11.40 3.51 -5.62
N LEU A 238 -11.07 4.77 -5.93
CA LEU A 238 -12.03 5.77 -6.41
C LEU A 238 -12.64 5.39 -7.77
N PHE A 239 -11.90 4.66 -8.61
CA PHE A 239 -12.41 4.25 -9.92
C PHE A 239 -13.68 3.41 -9.78
N ASN A 240 -13.64 2.37 -8.93
CA ASN A 240 -14.78 1.48 -8.70
C ASN A 240 -15.97 2.25 -8.09
N LEU A 241 -15.70 3.19 -7.17
CA LEU A 241 -16.74 4.06 -6.61
C LEU A 241 -17.41 4.93 -7.69
N MET A 242 -16.63 5.55 -8.58
CA MET A 242 -17.15 6.39 -9.66
C MET A 242 -17.98 5.59 -10.67
N ILE A 243 -17.53 4.39 -11.04
CA ILE A 243 -18.29 3.47 -11.90
C ILE A 243 -19.65 3.14 -11.29
N ALA A 244 -19.69 2.84 -9.98
CA ALA A 244 -20.92 2.53 -9.26
C ALA A 244 -21.87 3.74 -9.21
N LEU A 245 -21.37 4.94 -8.86
CA LEU A 245 -22.17 6.17 -8.81
C LEU A 245 -22.74 6.58 -10.17
N LEU A 246 -22.01 6.30 -11.26
CA LEU A 246 -22.46 6.50 -12.64
C LEU A 246 -23.41 5.38 -13.13
N LYS A 247 -23.61 4.33 -12.33
CA LYS A 247 -24.41 3.14 -12.67
C LYS A 247 -23.95 2.48 -13.98
N ILE A 248 -22.65 2.52 -14.23
CA ILE A 248 -22.05 1.81 -15.36
C ILE A 248 -22.00 0.32 -15.00
N ASN A 249 -22.39 -0.55 -15.94
CA ASN A 249 -22.31 -1.99 -15.73
C ASN A 249 -20.84 -2.39 -15.45
N PRO A 250 -20.54 -3.00 -14.29
CA PRO A 250 -19.18 -3.45 -13.94
C PRO A 250 -18.55 -4.35 -15.01
N ASP A 251 -19.33 -5.21 -15.69
CA ASP A 251 -18.85 -6.11 -16.75
C ASP A 251 -18.35 -5.36 -17.98
N ARG A 252 -18.69 -4.08 -18.11
CA ARG A 252 -18.25 -3.19 -19.20
C ARG A 252 -17.18 -2.20 -18.75
N SER A 253 -16.82 -2.20 -17.46
CA SER A 253 -15.77 -1.33 -16.94
C SER A 253 -14.39 -1.94 -17.26
N PRO A 254 -13.38 -1.10 -17.58
CA PRO A 254 -12.03 -1.59 -17.80
C PRO A 254 -11.44 -2.16 -16.50
N PRO A 255 -10.54 -3.16 -16.60
CA PRO A 255 -9.82 -3.68 -15.43
C PRO A 255 -8.99 -2.58 -14.78
N ASN A 256 -8.91 -2.61 -13.45
CA ASN A 256 -8.19 -1.64 -12.63
C ASN A 256 -7.63 -2.31 -11.37
N ASN A 257 -6.80 -1.59 -10.61
CA ASN A 257 -6.14 -2.12 -9.41
C ASN A 257 -6.97 -1.95 -8.11
N GLY A 258 -8.08 -1.23 -8.15
CA GLY A 258 -8.97 -1.08 -7.00
C GLY A 258 -9.63 -2.41 -6.62
N THR A 259 -9.83 -2.61 -5.33
CA THR A 259 -10.46 -3.81 -4.77
C THR A 259 -11.97 -3.63 -4.71
N TYR A 260 -12.72 -4.36 -5.55
CA TYR A 260 -14.17 -4.43 -5.46
C TYR A 260 -14.61 -4.74 -4.03
N GLY A 261 -15.58 -3.99 -3.51
CA GLY A 261 -15.97 -4.10 -2.10
C GLY A 261 -15.53 -2.93 -1.24
N ARG A 262 -14.34 -2.35 -1.53
CA ARG A 262 -13.64 -1.49 -0.56
C ARG A 262 -14.40 -0.24 -0.14
N LEU A 263 -15.16 0.34 -1.07
CA LEU A 263 -15.96 1.55 -0.87
C LEU A 263 -17.48 1.29 -1.01
N ASN A 264 -17.92 0.03 -0.89
CA ASN A 264 -19.34 -0.31 -0.99
C ASN A 264 -20.18 0.34 0.12
N ASN A 265 -19.62 0.46 1.32
CA ASN A 265 -20.24 1.12 2.48
C ASN A 265 -20.51 2.62 2.26
N VAL A 266 -19.89 3.24 1.26
CA VAL A 266 -20.13 4.64 0.88
C VAL A 266 -21.44 4.79 0.11
N LEU A 267 -21.85 3.75 -0.62
CA LEU A 267 -22.97 3.79 -1.55
C LEU A 267 -24.31 3.66 -0.81
N ASP A 268 -25.26 4.53 -1.17
CA ASP A 268 -26.65 4.46 -0.71
C ASP A 268 -27.61 4.29 -1.90
N ASN A 269 -28.62 3.44 -1.74
CA ASN A 269 -29.63 3.15 -2.76
C ASN A 269 -29.07 2.74 -4.14
N ILE A 270 -27.88 2.14 -4.17
CA ILE A 270 -27.25 1.55 -5.36
C ILE A 270 -27.05 0.05 -5.06
N PRO A 271 -27.51 -0.86 -5.94
CA PRO A 271 -27.24 -2.29 -5.79
C PRO A 271 -25.73 -2.55 -5.77
N ILE A 272 -25.29 -3.27 -4.74
CA ILE A 272 -23.90 -3.62 -4.51
C ILE A 272 -23.69 -5.09 -4.89
N ASN A 273 -22.65 -5.36 -5.67
CA ASN A 273 -22.17 -6.72 -5.88
C ASN A 273 -21.31 -7.12 -4.67
N ASN A 274 -21.69 -8.22 -4.01
CA ASN A 274 -20.87 -8.77 -2.94
C ASN A 274 -19.59 -9.39 -3.53
N PRO A 275 -18.44 -9.25 -2.85
CA PRO A 275 -17.22 -9.91 -3.27
C PRO A 275 -17.43 -11.43 -3.36
N ARG A 276 -16.81 -12.07 -4.36
CA ARG A 276 -16.88 -13.53 -4.52
C ARG A 276 -16.27 -14.20 -3.29
N ARG A 277 -17.06 -15.01 -2.60
CA ARG A 277 -16.61 -15.86 -1.48
C ARG A 277 -15.90 -17.08 -2.05
N PHE A 278 -14.70 -17.37 -1.59
CA PHE A 278 -13.90 -18.51 -2.02
C PHE A 278 -13.94 -19.61 -0.96
N GLU A 279 -14.05 -20.86 -1.39
CA GLU A 279 -14.08 -22.02 -0.50
C GLU A 279 -12.68 -22.34 0.04
N PRO A 280 -12.49 -22.46 1.38
CA PRO A 280 -11.22 -22.87 1.97
C PRO A 280 -10.76 -24.23 1.44
N LEU A 281 -9.45 -24.38 1.22
CA LEU A 281 -8.84 -25.68 0.92
C LEU A 281 -9.14 -26.68 2.05
N LYS A 282 -9.23 -27.97 1.70
CA LYS A 282 -9.47 -29.04 2.68
C LYS A 282 -8.24 -29.21 3.58
N GLU A 283 -8.47 -29.34 4.87
CA GLU A 283 -7.43 -29.69 5.85
C GLU A 283 -7.02 -31.16 5.67
N CYS A 284 -5.72 -31.42 5.59
CA CYS A 284 -5.20 -32.79 5.51
C CYS A 284 -5.07 -33.36 6.90
N THR A 285 -5.67 -34.53 7.07
CA THR A 285 -5.44 -35.37 8.24
C THR A 285 -4.30 -36.34 7.95
N ILE A 286 -3.59 -36.79 8.99
CA ILE A 286 -2.49 -37.78 8.89
C ILE A 286 -2.93 -39.08 8.18
N SER A 287 -4.25 -39.34 8.09
CA SER A 287 -4.87 -40.47 7.40
C SER A 287 -5.10 -40.28 5.89
N ASP A 288 -4.97 -39.07 5.36
CA ASP A 288 -5.14 -38.80 3.92
C ASP A 288 -3.88 -39.29 3.17
N ASN A 289 -4.02 -40.14 2.15
CA ASN A 289 -2.91 -40.59 1.30
C ASN A 289 -2.40 -39.42 0.45
N ILE A 290 -1.39 -38.70 0.97
CA ILE A 290 -0.84 -37.44 0.45
C ILE A 290 -0.26 -37.56 -0.97
N GLU A 291 -0.05 -38.78 -1.50
CA GLU A 291 0.55 -38.98 -2.83
C GLU A 291 -0.33 -38.52 -4.01
N ASN A 292 -1.63 -38.26 -3.81
CA ASN A 292 -2.56 -37.93 -4.91
C ASN A 292 -3.43 -36.67 -4.69
N GLU A 293 -3.36 -35.98 -3.54
CA GLU A 293 -4.15 -34.76 -3.31
C GLU A 293 -3.27 -33.51 -3.40
N ASN A 294 -3.25 -32.89 -4.58
CA ASN A 294 -2.59 -31.62 -4.83
C ASN A 294 -3.19 -30.42 -4.06
N THR A 295 -4.15 -30.58 -3.14
CA THR A 295 -5.10 -29.50 -2.79
C THR A 295 -5.30 -29.24 -1.29
N CYS A 296 -4.27 -29.41 -0.47
CA CYS A 296 -4.50 -29.77 0.92
C CYS A 296 -3.53 -29.07 1.91
N LEU A 297 -4.03 -28.51 3.02
CA LEU A 297 -3.28 -27.78 4.08
C LEU A 297 -3.20 -28.60 5.37
N HIS A 298 -2.04 -28.68 6.03
CA HIS A 298 -1.91 -29.38 7.33
C HIS A 298 -2.26 -28.45 8.50
N ASP A 299 -3.18 -28.87 9.37
CA ASP A 299 -3.47 -28.32 10.71
C ASP A 299 -3.78 -26.80 10.83
N MET A 300 -4.26 -26.13 9.77
CA MET A 300 -4.93 -24.82 9.85
C MET A 300 -5.58 -24.46 8.51
N SER A 301 -6.90 -24.55 8.46
CA SER A 301 -7.74 -24.27 7.30
C SER A 301 -7.86 -22.76 6.99
N LEU A 302 -6.94 -22.11 6.25
CA LEU A 302 -7.22 -20.71 5.87
C LEU A 302 -6.61 -20.11 4.59
N LEU A 303 -6.01 -20.92 3.71
CA LEU A 303 -5.47 -20.38 2.46
C LEU A 303 -6.19 -20.98 1.26
N VAL A 304 -6.83 -20.13 0.46
CA VAL A 304 -7.39 -20.51 -0.85
C VAL A 304 -6.47 -20.00 -1.93
N SER A 305 -6.13 -20.86 -2.88
CA SER A 305 -5.57 -20.44 -4.16
C SER A 305 -6.72 -19.99 -5.05
N GLY A 306 -6.72 -18.73 -5.47
CA GLY A 306 -7.76 -18.18 -6.35
C GLY A 306 -7.69 -18.78 -7.76
N ASP A 307 -8.87 -19.12 -8.29
CA ASP A 307 -9.22 -19.63 -9.63
C ASP A 307 -9.20 -21.15 -9.87
N ASN A 308 -10.35 -21.69 -10.29
CA ASN A 308 -10.58 -23.08 -10.69
C ASN A 308 -9.90 -23.45 -12.05
N GLU A 309 -9.06 -22.56 -12.60
CA GLU A 309 -8.23 -22.82 -13.79
C GLU A 309 -6.77 -23.07 -13.42
N ILE A 310 -6.51 -23.71 -12.29
CA ILE A 310 -5.18 -24.26 -11.97
C ILE A 310 -4.99 -25.55 -12.79
N SER A 311 -4.77 -25.39 -14.10
CA SER A 311 -3.97 -26.36 -14.85
C SER A 311 -2.50 -26.05 -14.56
N ASP A 312 -1.80 -27.02 -13.98
CA ASP A 312 -0.35 -27.03 -13.63
C ASP A 312 0.03 -26.57 -12.21
N SER A 313 -0.11 -27.48 -11.24
CA SER A 313 0.88 -27.85 -10.20
C SER A 313 1.70 -26.79 -9.41
N ASN A 314 1.34 -25.51 -9.39
CA ASN A 314 2.07 -24.45 -8.68
C ASN A 314 1.35 -24.01 -7.39
N PHE A 315 1.60 -24.69 -6.27
CA PHE A 315 1.10 -24.25 -4.96
C PHE A 315 2.11 -23.34 -4.27
N THR A 316 1.68 -22.14 -3.88
CA THR A 316 2.44 -21.33 -2.92
C THR A 316 2.31 -21.96 -1.55
N VAL A 317 3.42 -22.45 -1.00
CA VAL A 317 3.46 -22.99 0.37
C VAL A 317 3.67 -21.84 1.34
N ALA A 318 2.78 -21.71 2.32
CA ALA A 318 2.92 -20.79 3.43
C ALA A 318 3.01 -21.58 4.73
N LEU A 319 3.90 -21.13 5.60
CA LEU A 319 3.99 -21.60 6.97
C LEU A 319 3.08 -20.76 7.86
N ILE A 320 2.35 -21.40 8.76
CA ILE A 320 1.54 -20.75 9.79
C ILE A 320 2.09 -21.12 11.17
N GLU A 321 2.38 -20.12 11.99
CA GLU A 321 2.92 -20.28 13.34
C GLU A 321 2.01 -19.54 14.34
N ARG A 322 1.50 -20.23 15.37
CA ARG A 322 0.82 -19.61 16.50
C ARG A 322 1.80 -19.50 17.68
N ILE A 323 2.11 -18.28 18.09
CA ILE A 323 3.17 -17.99 19.05
C ILE A 323 2.57 -17.40 20.33
N ILE A 324 2.81 -18.05 21.47
CA ILE A 324 2.30 -17.66 22.79
C ILE A 324 3.49 -17.25 23.67
N SER A 325 3.36 -16.17 24.43
CA SER A 325 4.42 -15.59 25.29
C SER A 325 5.02 -16.58 26.30
N THR A 326 4.33 -17.67 26.66
CA THR A 326 4.78 -18.63 27.70
C THR A 326 5.83 -19.64 27.23
N THR A 327 6.23 -19.65 25.97
CA THR A 327 7.42 -20.38 25.54
C THR A 327 8.64 -19.48 25.73
N THR A 328 9.52 -19.87 26.65
CA THR A 328 10.95 -19.52 26.59
C THR A 328 11.44 -19.78 25.17
N ILE A 329 11.49 -18.72 24.36
CA ILE A 329 12.33 -18.71 23.18
C ILE A 329 13.72 -18.86 23.78
N SER A 330 14.32 -20.03 23.59
CA SER A 330 15.66 -20.28 24.08
C SER A 330 16.53 -19.13 23.60
N ARG A 331 16.94 -18.24 24.52
CA ARG A 331 18.04 -17.32 24.27
C ARG A 331 19.17 -18.20 23.78
N SER A 332 19.46 -18.14 22.49
CA SER A 332 20.58 -18.84 21.90
C SER A 332 21.82 -18.43 22.69
N LEU A 333 22.50 -19.42 23.26
CA LEU A 333 23.80 -19.22 23.87
C LEU A 333 24.74 -18.62 22.80
N PRO A 334 25.57 -17.62 23.15
CA PRO A 334 26.53 -17.06 22.21
C PRO A 334 27.55 -18.13 21.85
N GLY A 335 27.41 -18.75 20.68
CA GLY A 335 28.35 -19.75 20.19
C GLY A 335 27.77 -20.88 19.34
N ASP A 336 26.45 -21.03 19.24
CA ASP A 336 25.87 -22.12 18.45
C ASP A 336 25.62 -21.68 16.99
N LYS A 337 26.38 -22.26 16.05
CA LYS A 337 26.28 -21.99 14.60
C LYS A 337 25.09 -22.72 13.94
N SER A 338 24.15 -23.23 14.73
CA SER A 338 22.97 -23.97 14.28
C SER A 338 21.66 -23.19 14.38
N SER A 339 21.69 -21.84 14.47
CA SER A 339 20.52 -20.96 14.35
C SER A 339 19.96 -20.89 12.91
N GLU A 340 20.05 -22.03 12.24
CA GLU A 340 19.91 -22.26 10.83
C GLU A 340 18.43 -22.12 10.42
N TRP A 341 18.15 -20.89 9.97
CA TRP A 341 17.17 -20.53 8.96
C TRP A 341 15.71 -20.37 9.42
N ILE A 342 14.99 -19.50 8.70
CA ILE A 342 13.53 -19.63 8.46
C ILE A 342 13.27 -20.87 7.55
N ALA A 343 14.32 -21.53 7.05
CA ALA A 343 14.27 -22.69 6.18
C ALA A 343 13.84 -23.99 6.87
N THR A 344 13.84 -24.09 8.21
CA THR A 344 13.39 -25.35 8.86
C THR A 344 11.89 -25.59 8.74
N SER A 345 11.12 -24.62 8.26
CA SER A 345 9.66 -24.70 8.16
C SER A 345 9.10 -24.43 6.77
N LEU A 346 9.95 -24.10 5.79
CA LEU A 346 9.59 -24.01 4.36
C LEU A 346 10.19 -25.15 3.52
N SER A 347 10.85 -26.14 4.15
CA SER A 347 11.32 -27.33 3.44
C SER A 347 10.13 -28.21 3.07
N VAL A 348 9.63 -28.06 1.85
CA VAL A 348 8.84 -29.13 1.23
C VAL A 348 9.78 -30.32 1.07
N LYS A 349 9.39 -31.46 1.62
CA LYS A 349 10.20 -32.70 1.65
C LYS A 349 10.83 -32.98 0.27
N ASP A 350 12.14 -33.17 0.29
CA ASP A 350 12.96 -33.85 -0.73
C ASP A 350 13.30 -33.20 -2.08
N THR A 351 12.99 -31.92 -2.37
CA THR A 351 13.66 -31.23 -3.51
C THR A 351 13.81 -29.72 -3.33
N ASN A 352 15.08 -29.26 -3.30
CA ASN A 352 15.57 -27.87 -3.30
C ASN A 352 15.45 -27.09 -1.97
N ASP A 353 16.61 -26.90 -1.31
CA ASP A 353 16.77 -25.87 -0.28
C ASP A 353 16.43 -24.50 -0.87
N LEU A 354 15.39 -23.87 -0.33
CA LEU A 354 14.96 -22.53 -0.72
C LEU A 354 16.06 -21.54 -0.34
N LYS A 355 16.70 -20.93 -1.34
CA LYS A 355 17.82 -20.00 -1.08
C LYS A 355 17.28 -18.64 -0.65
N VAL A 356 17.25 -18.43 0.65
CA VAL A 356 16.87 -17.15 1.25
C VAL A 356 18.14 -16.39 1.63
N ASN A 357 18.43 -15.34 0.89
CA ASN A 357 19.44 -14.33 1.17
C ASN A 357 18.82 -13.16 1.96
N LEU A 358 17.90 -13.43 2.88
CA LEU A 358 17.39 -12.38 3.76
C LEU A 358 18.48 -12.01 4.75
N HIS A 359 18.76 -10.72 4.82
CA HIS A 359 19.56 -10.16 5.89
C HIS A 359 18.80 -10.39 7.22
N ARG A 360 19.28 -11.32 8.08
CA ARG A 360 19.31 -11.28 9.58
C ARG A 360 18.41 -12.17 10.45
N ASP A 361 18.92 -12.28 11.69
CA ASP A 361 18.33 -12.73 12.95
C ASP A 361 17.19 -11.85 13.54
N PHE A 362 17.02 -10.59 13.13
CA PHE A 362 16.09 -9.65 13.82
C PHE A 362 14.60 -9.96 13.64
N VAL A 363 14.20 -10.61 12.56
CA VAL A 363 12.77 -10.92 12.32
C VAL A 363 12.25 -11.86 13.43
N LYS A 364 13.11 -12.78 13.89
CA LYS A 364 12.82 -13.65 15.05
C LYS A 364 12.69 -12.84 16.34
N GLU A 365 13.59 -11.88 16.57
CA GLU A 365 13.56 -10.99 17.74
C GLU A 365 12.27 -10.16 17.79
N ILE A 366 11.92 -9.43 16.73
CA ILE A 366 10.70 -8.60 16.68
C ILE A 366 9.44 -9.44 16.86
N THR A 367 9.41 -10.66 16.29
CA THR A 367 8.27 -11.57 16.47
C THR A 367 8.12 -12.00 17.93
N SER A 368 9.24 -12.21 18.63
CA SER A 368 9.28 -12.53 20.05
C SER A 368 8.72 -11.37 20.87
N GLU A 369 9.17 -10.15 20.58
CA GLU A 369 8.70 -8.93 21.25
C GLU A 369 7.19 -8.72 21.04
N TYR A 370 6.67 -8.94 19.83
CA TYR A 370 5.22 -8.89 19.59
C TYR A 370 4.45 -9.97 20.37
N ALA A 371 4.97 -11.20 20.44
CA ALA A 371 4.32 -12.24 21.23
C ALA A 371 4.31 -11.90 22.73
N GLU A 372 5.37 -11.29 23.25
CA GLU A 372 5.42 -10.79 24.63
C GLU A 372 4.44 -9.63 24.88
N LEU A 373 4.33 -8.69 23.93
CA LEU A 373 3.42 -7.55 24.03
C LEU A 373 1.95 -7.96 23.95
N TYR A 374 1.61 -8.89 23.07
CA TYR A 374 0.23 -9.23 22.73
C TYR A 374 -0.24 -10.57 23.28
N ASN A 375 0.60 -11.25 24.08
CA ASN A 375 0.42 -12.58 24.67
C ASN A 375 0.32 -13.72 23.66
N GLU A 376 -0.35 -13.50 22.53
CA GLU A 376 -0.54 -14.47 21.46
C GLU A 376 -0.69 -13.79 20.09
N ILE A 377 0.13 -14.23 19.12
CA ILE A 377 0.09 -13.77 17.73
C ILE A 377 0.05 -14.96 16.78
N VAL A 378 -0.48 -14.75 15.57
CA VAL A 378 -0.40 -15.72 14.47
C VAL A 378 0.43 -15.14 13.35
N VAL A 379 1.40 -15.90 12.87
CA VAL A 379 2.32 -15.49 11.83
C VAL A 379 2.14 -16.39 10.62
N ILE A 380 2.01 -15.80 9.43
CA ILE A 380 1.99 -16.51 8.15
C ILE A 380 3.15 -16.01 7.31
N SER A 381 4.02 -16.91 6.83
CA SER A 381 5.19 -16.54 6.01
C SER A 381 5.36 -17.46 4.80
N GLY A 382 5.88 -16.95 3.70
CA GLY A 382 6.11 -17.76 2.50
C GLY A 382 6.89 -17.03 1.39
N PRO A 383 7.30 -17.75 0.33
CA PRO A 383 8.04 -17.17 -0.78
C PRO A 383 7.13 -16.43 -1.76
N ILE A 384 7.69 -15.42 -2.43
CA ILE A 384 7.12 -14.72 -3.59
C ILE A 384 8.10 -14.86 -4.75
N TYR A 385 7.57 -15.18 -5.93
CA TYR A 385 8.31 -15.28 -7.19
C TYR A 385 7.81 -14.24 -8.19
N ASP A 386 8.26 -13.00 -8.00
CA ASP A 386 7.90 -11.86 -8.84
C ASP A 386 9.12 -11.38 -9.64
N TYR A 387 9.45 -12.14 -10.68
CA TYR A 387 10.44 -11.78 -11.69
C TYR A 387 9.68 -11.21 -12.89
N ASP A 388 10.00 -9.99 -13.30
CA ASP A 388 9.35 -9.29 -14.42
C ASP A 388 9.72 -9.95 -15.78
N ASP A 389 9.27 -11.19 -16.01
CA ASP A 389 9.53 -11.90 -17.26
C ASP A 389 8.61 -11.37 -18.37
N LYS A 390 9.10 -10.35 -19.09
CA LYS A 390 8.70 -10.06 -20.48
C LYS A 390 9.17 -11.13 -21.47
N ALA A 391 9.70 -12.26 -20.99
CA ALA A 391 9.92 -13.46 -21.78
C ALA A 391 8.64 -14.31 -21.74
N SER A 392 7.69 -14.01 -22.62
CA SER A 392 6.74 -15.01 -23.10
C SER A 392 7.52 -16.28 -23.48
N GLY A 393 7.46 -17.32 -22.65
CA GLY A 393 8.03 -18.63 -22.94
C GLY A 393 9.07 -19.21 -21.99
N LEU A 394 9.22 -18.75 -20.73
CA LEU A 394 10.11 -19.39 -19.76
C LEU A 394 9.43 -19.87 -18.46
N HIS A 395 8.34 -20.63 -18.59
CA HIS A 395 7.82 -21.52 -17.54
C HIS A 395 8.80 -22.66 -17.12
N SER A 396 10.10 -22.59 -17.43
CA SER A 396 10.99 -23.76 -17.26
C SER A 396 12.42 -23.48 -16.77
N LYS A 397 12.68 -22.36 -16.09
CA LYS A 397 13.81 -22.30 -15.16
C LYS A 397 13.31 -21.82 -13.81
N ARG A 398 12.88 -22.79 -12.99
CA ARG A 398 12.70 -22.64 -11.55
C ARG A 398 14.01 -22.11 -10.96
N ASN A 399 14.15 -20.79 -10.86
CA ASN A 399 15.07 -20.23 -9.89
C ASN A 399 14.54 -20.74 -8.53
N SER A 400 15.31 -21.59 -7.86
CA SER A 400 14.99 -22.08 -6.50
C SER A 400 15.09 -20.99 -5.43
N THR A 401 15.34 -19.75 -5.86
CA THR A 401 15.48 -18.55 -5.06
C THR A 401 14.22 -17.71 -5.29
N PRO A 402 13.43 -17.39 -4.26
CA PRO A 402 12.32 -16.45 -4.39
C PRO A 402 12.84 -15.03 -4.61
N SER A 403 12.04 -14.15 -5.22
CA SER A 403 12.41 -12.72 -5.32
C SER A 403 12.15 -11.97 -4.01
N HIS A 404 11.13 -12.37 -3.26
CA HIS A 404 10.79 -11.81 -1.95
C HIS A 404 10.29 -12.91 -1.00
N ILE A 405 10.23 -12.59 0.29
CA ILE A 405 9.51 -13.37 1.29
C ILE A 405 8.42 -12.48 1.88
N PHE A 406 7.20 -12.98 1.94
CA PHE A 406 6.15 -12.30 2.69
C PHE A 406 6.11 -12.77 4.13
N ARG A 407 5.70 -11.86 5.03
CA ARG A 407 5.40 -12.16 6.43
C ARG A 407 4.17 -11.37 6.84
N VAL A 408 3.17 -12.07 7.34
CA VAL A 408 1.93 -11.51 7.88
C VAL A 408 1.84 -11.87 9.34
N ILE A 409 1.53 -10.90 10.19
CA ILE A 409 1.37 -11.06 11.63
C ILE A 409 -0.03 -10.59 11.98
N PHE A 410 -0.82 -11.45 12.59
CA PHE A 410 -2.14 -11.15 13.10
C PHE A 410 -2.14 -11.10 14.63
N ARG A 411 -3.00 -10.24 15.18
CA ARG A 411 -3.34 -10.17 16.61
C ARG A 411 -4.82 -9.87 16.80
N CYS A 412 -5.34 -10.13 18.00
CA CYS A 412 -6.63 -9.62 18.45
C CYS A 412 -6.39 -8.40 19.34
N LYS A 413 -6.73 -7.20 18.86
CA LYS A 413 -6.55 -5.95 19.60
C LYS A 413 -7.60 -5.82 20.70
N ASP A 414 -7.19 -5.76 21.96
CA ASP A 414 -8.09 -5.68 23.12
C ASP A 414 -9.13 -6.84 23.18
N SER A 415 -8.79 -7.98 22.59
CA SER A 415 -9.63 -9.18 22.50
C SER A 415 -8.76 -10.43 22.58
N LYS A 416 -9.38 -11.59 22.72
CA LYS A 416 -8.70 -12.89 22.71
C LYS A 416 -8.96 -13.62 21.40
N TRP A 417 -8.06 -14.54 21.09
CA TRP A 417 -8.28 -15.53 20.05
C TRP A 417 -9.28 -16.59 20.51
N LEU A 418 -10.10 -17.07 19.58
CA LEU A 418 -10.82 -18.33 19.72
C LEU A 418 -9.82 -19.48 19.48
N ARG A 419 -9.99 -20.59 20.22
CA ARG A 419 -8.92 -21.61 20.37
C ARG A 419 -8.64 -22.40 19.10
N ASP A 420 -9.62 -22.56 18.23
CA ASP A 420 -9.57 -23.51 17.11
C ASP A 420 -9.64 -22.82 15.74
N GLU A 421 -9.71 -21.48 15.69
CA GLU A 421 -9.88 -20.70 14.45
C GLU A 421 -9.02 -19.42 14.46
N LEU A 422 -8.67 -18.89 13.28
CA LEU A 422 -8.04 -17.56 13.12
C LEU A 422 -9.08 -16.43 13.35
N GLU A 423 -9.86 -16.56 14.43
CA GLU A 423 -10.96 -15.68 14.76
C GLU A 423 -10.75 -15.06 16.15
N CYS A 424 -11.03 -13.76 16.26
CA CYS A 424 -11.06 -13.06 17.52
C CYS A 424 -12.45 -13.12 18.14
N GLU A 425 -12.55 -13.26 19.46
CA GLU A 425 -13.82 -13.23 20.21
C GLU A 425 -14.68 -12.00 19.84
N ASN A 426 -14.03 -10.84 19.64
CA ASN A 426 -14.61 -9.71 18.93
C ASN A 426 -14.12 -9.68 17.48
N THR A 427 -14.98 -9.97 16.52
CA THR A 427 -14.62 -10.02 15.09
C THR A 427 -14.09 -8.69 14.54
N ASN A 428 -14.43 -7.55 15.12
CA ASN A 428 -13.90 -6.25 14.67
C ASN A 428 -12.52 -5.92 15.26
N SER A 429 -11.97 -6.80 16.09
CA SER A 429 -10.69 -6.59 16.79
C SER A 429 -9.47 -7.18 16.09
N LEU A 430 -9.67 -7.96 15.02
CA LEU A 430 -8.56 -8.53 14.26
C LEU A 430 -7.74 -7.40 13.64
N ASP A 431 -6.43 -7.44 13.88
CA ASP A 431 -5.48 -6.47 13.40
C ASP A 431 -4.29 -7.17 12.74
N VAL A 432 -3.70 -6.52 11.73
CA VAL A 432 -2.68 -7.14 10.88
C VAL A 432 -1.50 -6.22 10.59
N LEU A 433 -0.29 -6.78 10.63
CA LEU A 433 0.90 -6.22 10.01
C LEU A 433 1.40 -7.15 8.91
N SER A 434 1.70 -6.61 7.75
CA SER A 434 2.21 -7.39 6.61
C SER A 434 3.42 -6.74 5.98
N PHE A 435 4.35 -7.58 5.55
CA PHE A 435 5.62 -7.20 4.97
C PHE A 435 5.90 -8.03 3.71
N ILE A 436 6.52 -7.41 2.72
CA ILE A 436 7.10 -8.09 1.55
C ILE A 436 8.58 -7.72 1.52
N LEU A 437 9.42 -8.65 1.94
CA LEU A 437 10.84 -8.42 2.15
C LEU A 437 11.64 -8.87 0.92
N PRO A 438 12.44 -7.99 0.28
CA PRO A 438 13.24 -8.37 -0.88
C PRO A 438 14.30 -9.40 -0.51
N ASN A 439 14.40 -10.46 -1.31
CA ASN A 439 15.37 -11.53 -1.12
C ASN A 439 16.71 -11.17 -1.78
N VAL A 440 17.40 -10.18 -1.21
CA VAL A 440 18.62 -9.59 -1.78
C VAL A 440 19.80 -9.71 -0.79
N PRO A 441 21.04 -9.88 -1.29
CA PRO A 441 22.21 -10.20 -0.45
C PRO A 441 22.62 -9.11 0.55
N GLY A 442 22.07 -7.90 0.46
CA GLY A 442 22.38 -6.81 1.37
C GLY A 442 21.44 -5.61 1.21
N ASP A 443 21.44 -4.76 2.23
CA ASP A 443 20.73 -3.49 2.24
C ASP A 443 21.67 -2.34 1.80
N TYR A 444 21.25 -1.61 0.76
CA TYR A 444 21.96 -0.43 0.24
C TYR A 444 21.64 0.85 1.02
N ASN A 445 20.69 0.77 1.95
CA ASN A 445 20.19 1.90 2.73
C ASN A 445 20.65 1.86 4.20
N CYS A 446 21.32 0.78 4.62
CA CYS A 446 21.83 0.57 5.97
C CYS A 446 20.78 0.84 7.07
N LEU A 447 19.54 0.45 6.81
CA LEU A 447 18.44 0.65 7.73
C LEU A 447 18.61 -0.26 8.96
N ASP A 448 18.29 0.29 10.13
CA ASP A 448 18.09 -0.53 11.32
C ASP A 448 16.88 -1.48 11.13
N PRO A 449 16.72 -2.53 11.95
CA PRO A 449 15.63 -3.51 11.79
C PRO A 449 14.24 -2.92 11.60
N LEU A 450 13.88 -1.93 12.43
CA LEU A 450 12.53 -1.38 12.46
C LEU A 450 12.30 -0.49 11.25
N SER A 451 13.29 0.33 10.90
CA SER A 451 13.25 1.13 9.66
C SER A 451 13.17 0.25 8.41
N TYR A 452 13.88 -0.88 8.38
CA TYR A 452 13.82 -1.83 7.27
C TYR A 452 12.43 -2.48 7.12
N LEU A 453 11.82 -2.91 8.23
CA LEU A 453 10.45 -3.42 8.22
C LEU A 453 9.45 -2.34 7.81
N SER A 454 9.57 -1.14 8.36
CA SER A 454 8.69 -0.01 8.06
C SER A 454 8.72 0.34 6.58
N ALA A 455 9.91 0.36 5.97
CA ALA A 455 10.08 0.60 4.54
C ALA A 455 9.39 -0.47 3.67
N ASN A 456 9.42 -1.74 4.10
CA ASN A 456 8.92 -2.90 3.37
C ASN A 456 7.53 -3.39 3.82
N LYS A 457 6.77 -2.55 4.52
CA LYS A 457 5.35 -2.80 4.77
C LYS A 457 4.60 -2.99 3.44
N ALA A 458 3.56 -3.80 3.47
CA ALA A 458 2.63 -4.00 2.37
C ALA A 458 1.23 -4.24 2.92
N ASN A 459 0.19 -4.05 2.10
CA ASN A 459 -1.15 -4.51 2.48
C ASN A 459 -1.27 -6.02 2.16
N LEU A 460 -2.30 -6.69 2.70
CA LEU A 460 -2.49 -8.12 2.39
C LEU A 460 -2.81 -8.33 0.91
N ARG A 461 -3.51 -7.39 0.28
CA ARG A 461 -3.88 -7.47 -1.13
C ARG A 461 -2.65 -7.58 -2.05
N ASP A 462 -1.55 -6.91 -1.73
CA ASP A 462 -0.29 -7.02 -2.45
C ASP A 462 0.26 -8.45 -2.35
N ILE A 463 0.22 -9.06 -1.16
CA ILE A 463 0.66 -10.44 -0.96
C ILE A 463 -0.23 -11.40 -1.74
N GLU A 464 -1.56 -11.24 -1.69
CA GLU A 464 -2.50 -12.07 -2.45
C GLU A 464 -2.25 -12.01 -3.95
N LEU A 465 -1.99 -10.81 -4.50
CA LEU A 465 -1.70 -10.62 -5.92
C LEU A 465 -0.41 -11.32 -6.35
N LEU A 466 0.58 -11.43 -5.47
CA LEU A 466 1.90 -12.00 -5.78
C LEU A 466 2.01 -13.49 -5.49
N THR A 467 1.11 -14.03 -4.67
CA THR A 467 1.17 -15.42 -4.19
C THR A 467 0.00 -16.26 -4.67
N GLY A 468 -1.09 -15.64 -5.11
CA GLY A 468 -2.37 -16.30 -5.40
C GLY A 468 -3.12 -16.75 -4.14
N LEU A 469 -2.58 -16.50 -2.95
CA LEU A 469 -3.25 -16.76 -1.68
C LEU A 469 -4.40 -15.77 -1.47
N GLN A 470 -5.33 -16.13 -0.60
CA GLN A 470 -6.35 -15.22 -0.11
C GLN A 470 -6.42 -15.27 1.41
N PHE A 471 -6.37 -14.09 2.03
CA PHE A 471 -6.53 -13.94 3.48
C PHE A 471 -7.97 -13.60 3.81
N LEU A 472 -8.43 -14.07 4.99
CA LEU A 472 -9.78 -13.85 5.48
C LEU A 472 -10.83 -14.26 4.43
N PRO A 473 -10.75 -15.50 3.91
CA PRO A 473 -11.71 -15.97 2.91
C PRO A 473 -13.10 -15.97 3.53
N THR A 474 -14.07 -15.49 2.78
CA THR A 474 -15.43 -15.26 3.26
C THR A 474 -16.29 -16.53 3.26
N SER A 475 -15.76 -17.75 3.42
CA SER A 475 -16.61 -18.95 3.51
C SER A 475 -16.11 -20.13 4.40
N ARG A 476 -17.10 -20.98 4.72
CA ARG A 476 -17.25 -22.15 5.62
C ARG A 476 -17.77 -21.97 7.04
N LEU A 477 -17.72 -20.77 7.61
CA LEU A 477 -18.40 -20.53 8.88
C LEU A 477 -19.85 -20.07 8.61
N PRO A 478 -20.82 -20.42 9.49
CA PRO A 478 -22.14 -19.81 9.52
C PRO A 478 -22.08 -18.29 9.32
N GLU A 479 -23.08 -17.69 8.68
CA GLU A 479 -23.08 -16.26 8.29
C GLU A 479 -22.91 -15.31 9.50
N ASP A 480 -23.23 -15.79 10.70
CA ASP A 480 -23.07 -15.14 12.01
C ASP A 480 -21.66 -15.28 12.62
N GLN A 481 -20.76 -16.06 12.02
CA GLN A 481 -19.39 -16.34 12.44
C GLN A 481 -18.32 -15.88 11.43
N LEU A 482 -18.73 -15.17 10.36
CA LEU A 482 -17.79 -14.63 9.38
C LEU A 482 -17.51 -13.16 9.66
N TYR A 483 -16.24 -12.75 9.49
CA TYR A 483 -15.91 -11.33 9.32
C TYR A 483 -16.74 -10.75 8.17
N SER A 484 -17.36 -9.60 8.39
CA SER A 484 -18.18 -8.96 7.35
C SER A 484 -17.35 -8.70 6.10
N ASP A 485 -17.98 -8.75 4.92
CA ASP A 485 -17.30 -8.49 3.65
C ASP A 485 -16.59 -7.11 3.67
N GLU A 486 -17.22 -6.11 4.31
CA GLU A 486 -16.64 -4.78 4.53
C GLU A 486 -15.37 -4.83 5.39
N PHE A 487 -15.43 -5.51 6.54
CA PHE A 487 -14.29 -5.61 7.45
C PHE A 487 -13.13 -6.34 6.78
N SER A 488 -13.39 -7.48 6.14
CA SER A 488 -12.39 -8.30 5.46
C SER A 488 -11.72 -7.56 4.31
N VAL A 489 -12.48 -6.91 3.43
CA VAL A 489 -11.92 -6.13 2.30
C VAL A 489 -11.16 -4.89 2.81
N THR A 490 -11.66 -4.25 3.87
CA THR A 490 -10.96 -3.13 4.50
C THR A 490 -9.62 -3.58 5.06
N LEU A 491 -9.58 -4.67 5.84
CA LEU A 491 -8.35 -5.17 6.44
C LEU A 491 -7.34 -5.66 5.38
N ARG A 492 -7.82 -6.20 4.26
CA ARG A 492 -6.96 -6.63 3.14
C ARG A 492 -6.27 -5.48 2.40
N THR A 493 -6.90 -4.32 2.34
CA THR A 493 -6.41 -3.14 1.59
C THR A 493 -5.80 -2.07 2.50
N LEU A 494 -6.02 -2.17 3.81
CA LEU A 494 -5.44 -1.25 4.78
C LEU A 494 -3.92 -1.44 4.82
N LEU A 495 -3.21 -0.31 4.82
CA LEU A 495 -1.78 -0.28 5.08
C LEU A 495 -1.57 0.30 6.49
N PRO A 496 -0.98 -0.45 7.43
CA PRO A 496 -0.71 0.04 8.78
C PRO A 496 0.23 1.25 8.76
N GLU A 497 -0.13 2.33 9.45
CA GLU A 497 0.69 3.57 9.52
C GLU A 497 1.96 3.36 10.33
N ASP A 498 1.86 2.67 11.47
CA ASP A 498 2.97 2.42 12.40
C ASP A 498 3.17 0.93 12.65
N LEU A 499 4.34 0.58 13.18
CA LEU A 499 4.57 -0.74 13.75
C LEU A 499 3.92 -0.80 15.14
N TRP A 500 3.52 -1.99 15.58
CA TRP A 500 2.86 -2.12 16.89
C TRP A 500 3.80 -1.92 18.09
N MET A 501 5.09 -1.70 17.85
CA MET A 501 6.07 -1.37 18.91
C MET A 501 5.89 0.05 19.45
N ASP A 502 5.25 0.92 18.67
CA ASP A 502 5.08 2.35 18.97
C ASP A 502 3.81 2.66 19.78
N GLU A 503 2.98 1.66 20.09
CA GLU A 503 1.71 1.82 20.84
C GLU A 503 1.89 1.93 22.38
N LYS A 504 3.10 2.24 22.88
CA LYS A 504 3.42 2.36 24.32
C LYS A 504 3.44 3.79 24.87
#